data_AF-A0A316DX73-F1
#
_entry.id   AF-A0A316DX73-F1
#
_cell.length_a   1.000
_cell.length_b   1.000
_cell.length_c   1.000
_cell.angle_alpha   90.00
_cell.angle_beta   90.00
_cell.angle_gamma   90.00
#
_symmetry.space_group_name_H-M   'P 1'
#
loop_
_entity.id
_entity.type
_entity.pdbx_description
1 polymer ?
#
loop_
_entity_poly.entity_id
_entity_poly.type
_entity_poly.pdbx_seq_one_letter_code
_entity_poly.pdbx_strand_id
1 'polypeptide(L)'
;MYLNKIFVLLFLSITIAGCKDYYNETIEWVDNLERGLNIETVQRRQPNYIEIDWENPQVIENQKWYLIVKIKGNSDILNMSHYLVFVENKYQYRESRK
;
A
#
# COMPACT_ATOMS: atom_id res chain seq x y z
N MET A 1 19.54 -42.51 -9.79
CA MET A 1 19.56 -41.30 -10.65
C MET A 1 18.25 -40.49 -10.55
N TYR A 2 17.63 -40.38 -9.36
CA TYR A 2 16.36 -39.66 -9.14
C TYR A 2 16.50 -38.37 -8.30
N LEU A 3 17.59 -38.21 -7.54
CA LEU A 3 17.82 -37.01 -6.72
C LEU A 3 18.00 -35.72 -7.54
N ASN A 4 18.59 -35.79 -8.74
CA ASN A 4 18.80 -34.60 -9.59
C ASN A 4 17.49 -33.99 -10.11
N LYS A 5 16.42 -34.78 -10.27
CA LYS A 5 15.13 -34.27 -10.76
C LYS A 5 14.37 -33.47 -9.69
N ILE A 6 14.52 -33.85 -8.42
CA ILE A 6 13.90 -33.15 -7.27
C ILE A 6 14.54 -31.77 -7.07
N PHE A 7 15.87 -31.66 -7.21
CA PHE A 7 16.58 -30.38 -7.10
C PHE A 7 16.17 -29.38 -8.18
N VAL A 8 15.94 -29.85 -9.42
CA VAL A 8 15.46 -29.00 -10.52
C VAL A 8 14.03 -28.51 -10.26
N LEU A 9 13.15 -29.36 -9.73
CA LEU A 9 11.77 -29.00 -9.36
C LEU A 9 11.72 -28.00 -8.18
N LEU A 10 12.60 -28.15 -7.19
CA LEU A 10 12.77 -27.20 -6.09
C LEU A 10 13.27 -25.84 -6.57
N PHE A 11 14.28 -25.83 -7.46
CA PHE A 11 14.80 -24.59 -8.03
C PHE A 11 13.77 -23.87 -8.90
N LEU A 12 12.94 -24.61 -9.64
CA LEU A 12 11.84 -24.05 -10.43
C LEU A 12 10.71 -23.48 -9.55
N SER A 13 10.47 -24.05 -8.36
CA SER A 13 9.45 -23.51 -7.45
C SER A 13 9.84 -22.18 -6.80
N ILE A 14 11.15 -21.93 -6.63
CA ILE A 14 11.69 -20.69 -6.04
C ILE A 14 11.58 -19.50 -7.02
N THR A 15 11.60 -19.75 -8.34
CA THR A 15 11.53 -18.67 -9.34
C THR A 15 10.10 -18.19 -9.64
N ILE A 16 9.06 -18.91 -9.19
CA ILE A 16 7.65 -18.53 -9.39
C ILE A 16 7.14 -17.66 -8.22
N ALA A 17 7.95 -17.46 -7.17
CA ALA A 17 7.76 -16.34 -6.25
C ALA A 17 8.16 -15.04 -6.96
N GLY A 18 7.37 -14.66 -7.98
CA GLY A 18 7.53 -13.39 -8.68
C GLY A 18 7.57 -12.24 -7.68
N CYS A 19 8.31 -11.18 -8.01
CA CYS A 19 8.33 -9.95 -7.22
C CYS A 19 6.88 -9.50 -7.00
N LYS A 20 6.43 -9.58 -5.75
CA LYS A 20 5.08 -9.18 -5.37
C LYS A 20 4.95 -7.66 -5.57
N ASP A 21 3.98 -7.25 -6.38
CA ASP A 21 3.77 -5.84 -6.72
C ASP A 21 2.91 -5.14 -5.66
N TYR A 22 3.54 -4.88 -4.52
CA TYR A 22 2.89 -4.20 -3.40
C TYR A 22 2.49 -2.76 -3.73
N TYR A 23 3.11 -2.13 -4.73
CA TYR A 23 2.73 -0.79 -5.15
C TYR A 23 1.33 -0.82 -5.76
N ASN A 24 1.11 -1.66 -6.78
CA ASN A 24 -0.19 -1.78 -7.41
C ASN A 24 -1.26 -2.30 -6.44
N GLU A 25 -0.93 -3.24 -5.55
CA GLU A 25 -1.86 -3.66 -4.48
C GLU A 25 -2.20 -2.53 -3.51
N THR A 26 -1.27 -1.62 -3.23
CA THR A 26 -1.55 -0.43 -2.41
C THR A 26 -2.55 0.48 -3.12
N ILE A 27 -2.34 0.74 -4.42
CA ILE A 27 -3.25 1.58 -5.21
C ILE A 27 -4.65 0.97 -5.26
N GLU A 28 -4.73 -0.33 -5.56
CA GLU A 28 -5.98 -1.08 -5.58
C GLU A 28 -6.68 -1.05 -4.21
N TRP A 29 -5.95 -1.22 -3.12
CA TRP A 29 -6.50 -1.15 -1.77
C TRP A 29 -7.14 0.22 -1.49
N VAL A 30 -6.41 1.33 -1.73
CA VAL A 30 -6.93 2.67 -1.43
C VAL A 30 -8.13 3.01 -2.34
N ASP A 31 -8.06 2.65 -3.63
CA ASP A 31 -9.13 2.95 -4.59
C ASP A 31 -10.43 2.16 -4.31
N ASN A 32 -10.33 1.03 -3.59
CA ASN A 32 -11.48 0.24 -3.12
C ASN A 32 -11.98 0.61 -1.71
N LEU A 33 -11.37 1.60 -1.03
CA LEU A 33 -11.92 2.11 0.23
C LEU A 33 -13.23 2.86 -0.04
N GLU A 34 -14.27 2.50 0.70
CA GLU A 34 -15.55 3.18 0.63
C GLU A 34 -15.47 4.60 1.22
N ARG A 35 -16.07 5.58 0.54
CA ARG A 35 -16.19 6.94 1.08
C ARG A 35 -17.01 6.95 2.36
N GLY A 36 -16.67 7.82 3.30
CA GLY A 36 -17.40 7.94 4.58
C GLY A 36 -16.90 7.02 5.70
N LEU A 37 -15.93 6.15 5.43
CA LEU A 37 -15.26 5.35 6.46
C LEU A 37 -14.56 6.28 7.47
N ASN A 38 -14.65 5.95 8.76
CA ASN A 38 -13.88 6.65 9.78
C ASN A 38 -12.41 6.19 9.79
N ILE A 39 -11.54 6.98 10.40
CA ILE A 39 -10.10 6.72 10.46
C ILE A 39 -9.77 5.35 11.08
N GLU A 40 -10.42 4.97 12.18
CA GLU A 40 -10.18 3.69 12.86
C GLU A 40 -10.49 2.48 11.97
N THR A 41 -11.51 2.58 11.12
CA THR A 41 -11.87 1.51 10.19
C THR A 41 -10.84 1.40 9.08
N VAL A 42 -10.35 2.53 8.56
CA VAL A 42 -9.29 2.54 7.54
C VAL A 42 -7.99 1.97 8.12
N GLN A 43 -7.60 2.39 9.32
CA GLN A 43 -6.43 1.86 10.04
C GLN A 43 -6.52 0.34 10.24
N ARG A 44 -7.69 -0.18 10.63
CA ARG A 44 -7.89 -1.63 10.80
C ARG A 44 -7.82 -2.41 9.49
N ARG A 45 -8.16 -1.77 8.37
CA ARG A 45 -8.09 -2.35 7.02
C ARG A 45 -6.73 -2.12 6.36
N GLN A 46 -5.80 -1.43 7.01
CA GLN A 46 -4.47 -1.15 6.47
C GLN A 46 -3.71 -2.45 6.20
N PRO A 47 -3.19 -2.66 4.98
CA PRO A 47 -2.32 -3.78 4.69
C PRO A 47 -1.01 -3.74 5.48
N ASN A 48 -0.51 -4.90 5.90
CA ASN A 48 0.72 -5.01 6.69
C ASN A 48 2.01 -4.66 5.91
N TYR A 49 1.92 -4.44 4.61
CA TYR A 49 3.04 -4.10 3.74
C TYR A 49 3.13 -2.60 3.45
N ILE A 50 2.23 -1.78 4.01
CA ILE A 50 2.30 -0.32 3.93
C ILE A 50 2.46 0.31 5.32
N GLU A 51 3.08 1.47 5.34
CA GLU A 51 3.22 2.34 6.51
C GLU A 51 2.59 3.69 6.18
N ILE A 52 1.73 4.19 7.06
CA ILE A 52 1.03 5.48 6.93
C ILE A 52 1.38 6.31 8.16
N ASP A 53 1.75 7.57 7.96
CA ASP A 53 1.93 8.52 9.06
C ASP A 53 0.57 9.02 9.53
N TRP A 54 0.00 8.32 10.51
CA TRP A 54 -1.27 8.67 11.15
C TRP A 54 -1.17 9.81 12.15
N GLU A 55 0.03 10.16 12.61
CA GLU A 55 0.25 11.11 13.69
C GLU A 55 0.45 12.53 13.15
N ASN A 56 1.02 12.67 11.95
CA ASN A 56 1.34 13.98 11.36
C ASN A 56 0.60 14.22 10.02
N PRO A 57 -0.75 14.35 10.03
CA PRO A 57 -1.46 14.70 8.80
C PRO A 57 -1.11 16.10 8.32
N GLN A 58 -0.97 16.27 7.01
CA GLN A 58 -0.99 17.60 6.41
C GLN A 58 -2.42 18.13 6.44
N VAL A 59 -2.59 19.38 6.88
CA VAL A 59 -3.90 20.04 6.93
C VAL A 59 -4.00 21.06 5.79
N ILE A 60 -4.91 20.82 4.85
CA ILE A 60 -5.12 21.67 3.66
C ILE A 60 -6.61 21.91 3.53
N GLU A 61 -7.06 23.17 3.56
CA GLU A 61 -8.48 23.53 3.34
C GLU A 61 -9.48 22.71 4.19
N ASN A 62 -9.18 22.53 5.49
CA ASN A 62 -9.94 21.70 6.45
C ASN A 62 -9.95 20.19 6.16
N GLN A 63 -9.09 19.71 5.26
CA GLN A 63 -8.87 18.31 4.99
C GLN A 63 -7.63 17.82 5.73
N LYS A 64 -7.66 16.59 6.25
CA LYS A 64 -6.50 15.90 6.82
C LYS A 64 -5.96 14.89 5.82
N TRP A 65 -4.69 15.02 5.47
CA TRP A 65 -4.01 14.23 4.46
C TRP A 65 -2.94 13.38 5.13
N TYR A 66 -3.14 12.07 5.14
CA TYR A 66 -2.24 11.11 5.77
C TYR A 66 -1.34 10.46 4.71
N LEU A 67 -0.02 10.63 4.83
CA LEU A 67 0.96 10.15 3.86
C LEU A 67 1.21 8.65 4.02
N ILE A 68 1.16 7.90 2.91
CA ILE A 68 1.76 6.56 2.83
C ILE A 68 3.28 6.75 2.75
N VAL A 69 3.99 6.51 3.85
CA VAL A 69 5.43 6.75 3.96
C VAL A 69 6.27 5.62 3.38
N LYS A 70 5.72 4.40 3.36
CA LYS A 70 6.46 3.23 2.88
C LYS A 70 5.53 2.19 2.30
N ILE A 71 5.98 1.58 1.21
CA ILE A 71 5.40 0.37 0.62
C ILE A 71 6.53 -0.66 0.54
N LYS A 72 6.35 -1.82 1.16
CA LYS A 72 7.37 -2.89 1.23
C LYS A 72 7.80 -3.28 -0.19
N GLY A 73 9.10 -3.38 -0.42
CA GLY A 73 9.64 -3.83 -1.71
C GLY A 73 9.45 -2.84 -2.85
N ASN A 74 8.85 -1.67 -2.62
CA ASN A 74 8.79 -0.61 -3.60
C ASN A 74 10.06 0.24 -3.54
N SER A 75 10.86 0.22 -4.61
CA SER A 75 11.82 1.28 -4.91
C SER A 75 11.07 2.28 -5.79
N ASP A 76 10.47 3.30 -5.20
CA ASP A 76 9.62 4.25 -5.93
C ASP A 76 10.42 5.06 -6.96
N ILE A 77 10.54 4.54 -8.18
CA ILE A 77 11.28 5.16 -9.29
C ILE A 77 10.58 6.45 -9.76
N LEU A 78 9.27 6.54 -9.57
CA LEU A 78 8.45 7.66 -10.04
C LEU A 78 8.42 8.83 -9.05
N ASN A 79 8.90 8.60 -7.82
CA ASN A 79 8.92 9.56 -6.71
C ASN A 79 7.52 10.13 -6.44
N MET A 80 6.53 9.24 -6.34
CA MET A 80 5.14 9.59 -6.12
C MET A 80 4.76 9.43 -4.65
N SER A 81 4.29 10.52 -4.06
CA SER A 81 3.67 10.52 -2.74
C SER A 81 2.18 10.22 -2.85
N HIS A 82 1.68 9.32 -2.00
CA HIS A 82 0.26 8.99 -1.93
C HIS A 82 -0.33 9.37 -0.57
N TYR A 83 -1.49 10.01 -0.59
CA TYR A 83 -2.17 10.49 0.61
C TYR A 83 -3.58 9.92 0.70
N LEU A 84 -4.01 9.56 1.91
CA LEU A 84 -5.41 9.32 2.21
C LEU A 84 -6.02 10.62 2.73
N VAL A 85 -7.08 11.08 2.08
CA VAL A 85 -7.72 12.37 2.37
C VAL A 85 -8.99 12.17 3.19
N PHE A 86 -9.08 12.89 4.31
CA PHE A 86 -10.21 12.89 5.21
C PHE A 86 -10.81 14.29 5.35
N VAL A 87 -12.14 14.35 5.31
CA VAL A 87 -12.94 15.55 5.61
C VAL A 87 -13.85 15.19 6.78
N GLU A 88 -13.88 16.02 7.82
CA GLU A 88 -14.68 15.75 9.04
C GLU A 88 -14.42 14.34 9.64
N ASN A 89 -13.15 13.91 9.62
CA ASN A 89 -12.70 12.57 10.05
C ASN A 89 -13.30 11.39 9.26
N LYS A 90 -13.82 11.65 8.06
CA LYS A 90 -14.33 10.65 7.12
C LYS A 90 -13.47 10.58 5.86
N TYR A 91 -13.08 9.38 5.47
CA TYR A 91 -12.32 9.13 4.25
C TYR A 91 -13.11 9.60 3.03
N GLN A 92 -12.43 10.26 2.09
CA GLN A 92 -13.04 10.79 0.87
C GLN A 92 -12.41 10.20 -0.39
N TYR A 93 -11.08 10.23 -0.50
CA TYR A 93 -10.35 9.77 -1.67
C TYR A 93 -8.85 9.63 -1.40
N ARG A 94 -8.13 9.08 -2.39
CA ARG A 94 -6.67 9.11 -2.49
C ARG A 94 -6.24 10.34 -3.27
N GLU A 95 -5.22 11.04 -2.78
CA GLU A 95 -4.48 12.01 -3.59
C GLU A 95 -3.09 11.47 -3.93
N SER A 96 -2.57 11.84 -5.10
CA SER A 96 -1.19 11.52 -5.49
C SER A 96 -0.44 12.77 -5.94
N ARG A 97 0.78 12.95 -5.45
CA ARG A 97 1.65 14.08 -5.79
C ARG A 97 3.02 13.58 -6.23
N LYS A 98 3.66 14.36 -7.11
CA LYS A 98 5.05 14.17 -7.54
C LYS A 98 5.97 15.17 -6.85
#